data_AF-A0A374JPH4-F1
#
_entry.id   AF-A0A374JPH4-F1
#
_cell.length_a   1.000
_cell.length_b   1.000
_cell.length_c   1.000
_cell.angle_alpha   90.00
_cell.angle_beta   90.00
_cell.angle_gamma   90.00
#
_symmetry.space_group_name_H-M   'P 1'
#
loop_
_entity.id
_entity.type
_entity.pdbx_description
1 polymer ?
#
loop_
_entity_poly.entity_id
_entity_poly.type
_entity_poly.pdbx_seq_one_letter_code
_entity_poly.pdbx_strand_id
1 'polypeptide(L)' 'MDMKVLTGILKEVLETDDVEFGLESKLYDEIGLCSFDMMVIIGIIEDEYDKSVDLIELSKDMTIKGLINAIR' A
#
# COMPACT_ATOMS: atom_id res chain seq x y z
N MET A 1 -7.96 -5.03 -3.99
CA MET A 1 -8.56 -3.67 -3.84
C MET A 1 -8.42 -2.92 -5.16
N ASP A 2 -9.26 -1.91 -5.46
CA ASP A 2 -9.08 -1.08 -6.66
C ASP A 2 -7.82 -0.19 -6.52
N MET A 3 -7.06 -0.04 -7.61
CA MET A 3 -5.82 0.74 -7.63
C MET A 3 -6.04 2.19 -7.21
N LYS A 4 -7.14 2.83 -7.63
CA LYS A 4 -7.40 4.24 -7.29
C LYS A 4 -7.60 4.42 -5.80
N VAL A 5 -8.30 3.48 -5.16
CA VAL A 5 -8.51 3.49 -3.71
C VAL A 5 -7.18 3.37 -2.98
N LEU A 6 -6.37 2.36 -3.36
CA LEU A 6 -5.07 2.16 -2.74
C LEU A 6 -4.16 3.39 -2.92
N THR A 7 -4.10 3.96 -4.12
CA THR A 7 -3.31 5.18 -4.35
C THR A 7 -3.81 6.37 -3.53
N GLY A 8 -5.10 6.46 -3.23
CA GLY A 8 -5.64 7.49 -2.34
C GLY A 8 -5.07 7.36 -0.93
N ILE A 9 -5.10 6.15 -0.37
CA ILE A 9 -4.53 5.85 0.97
C ILE A 9 -3.04 6.19 1.00
N LEU A 10 -2.30 5.80 -0.04
CA LEU A 10 -0.85 6.07 -0.11
C LEU A 10 -0.55 7.57 -0.13
N LYS A 11 -1.31 8.35 -0.89
CA LYS A 11 -1.15 9.81 -0.95
C LYS A 11 -1.50 10.49 0.36
N GLU A 12 -2.54 9.99 1.03
CA GLU A 12 -2.93 10.47 2.35
C GLU A 12 -1.81 10.25 3.38
N VAL A 13 -1.24 9.04 3.43
CA VAL A 13 -0.16 8.71 4.37
C VAL A 13 1.14 9.46 4.05
N LEU A 14 1.45 9.67 2.77
CA LEU A 14 2.63 10.42 2.34
C LEU A 14 2.44 11.95 2.40
N GLU A 15 1.23 12.43 2.74
CA GLU A 15 0.86 13.85 2.72
C GLU A 15 1.20 14.56 1.40
N THR A 16 1.07 13.87 0.27
CA THR A 16 1.43 14.42 -1.05
C THR A 16 0.59 13.88 -2.20
N ASP A 17 0.25 14.78 -3.14
CA ASP A 17 -0.41 14.43 -4.39
C ASP A 17 0.56 14.24 -5.56
N ASP A 18 1.82 14.63 -5.41
CA ASP A 18 2.81 14.74 -6.49
C ASP A 18 3.49 13.41 -6.87
N VAL A 19 2.99 12.29 -6.35
CA VAL A 19 3.52 10.96 -6.63
C VAL A 19 2.57 10.19 -7.56
N GLU A 20 3.12 9.71 -8.67
CA GLU A 20 2.46 8.74 -9.54
C GLU A 20 2.94 7.32 -9.19
N PHE A 21 1.98 6.40 -9.03
CA PHE A 21 2.26 5.01 -8.67
C PHE A 21 1.99 4.09 -9.86
N GLY A 22 2.99 3.28 -10.22
CA GLY A 22 2.83 2.14 -11.10
C GLY A 22 2.54 0.86 -10.32
N LEU A 23 1.93 -0.14 -10.96
CA LEU A 23 1.71 -1.45 -10.33
C LEU A 23 3.01 -2.12 -9.88
N GLU A 24 4.07 -1.94 -10.66
CA GLU A 24 5.39 -2.51 -10.38
C GLU A 24 6.25 -1.58 -9.51
N SER A 25 5.70 -0.43 -9.06
CA SER A 25 6.43 0.50 -8.21
C SER A 25 6.72 -0.12 -6.86
N LYS A 26 7.97 0.02 -6.40
CA LYS A 26 8.42 -0.56 -5.15
C LYS A 26 8.05 0.31 -3.96
N LEU A 27 7.43 -0.30 -2.94
CA LEU A 27 6.93 0.38 -1.75
C LEU A 27 8.06 1.07 -0.96
N TYR A 28 9.20 0.40 -0.79
CA TYR A 28 10.35 0.95 -0.05
C TYR A 28 11.30 1.74 -0.95
N ASP A 29 11.79 1.14 -2.04
CA ASP A 29 12.90 1.70 -2.81
C ASP A 29 12.52 2.95 -3.64
N GLU A 30 11.28 3.00 -4.15
CA GLU A 30 10.84 4.06 -5.08
C GLU A 30 9.88 5.02 -4.40
N ILE A 31 8.90 4.49 -3.67
CA ILE A 31 7.91 5.31 -2.98
C ILE A 31 8.46 5.86 -1.67
N GLY A 32 9.43 5.16 -1.04
CA GLY A 32 10.05 5.60 0.19
C GLY A 32 9.23 5.33 1.45
N LEU A 33 8.23 4.43 1.39
CA LEU A 33 7.46 4.03 2.58
C LEU A 33 8.39 3.35 3.57
N CYS A 34 8.38 3.80 4.82
CA CYS A 34 9.05 3.09 5.90
C CYS A 34 8.11 2.05 6.54
N SER A 35 8.64 1.28 7.49
CA SER A 35 7.84 0.25 8.20
C SER A 35 6.66 0.86 8.97
N PHE A 36 6.79 2.10 9.46
CA PHE A 36 5.70 2.80 10.14
C PHE A 36 4.58 3.16 9.15
N ASP A 37 4.92 3.77 8.01
CA ASP A 37 3.94 4.12 6.98
C ASP A 37 3.19 2.88 6.50
N MET A 38 3.89 1.77 6.30
CA MET A 38 3.27 0.49 5.95
C MET A 38 2.27 0.02 7.01
N MET A 39 2.57 0.14 8.30
CA MET A 39 1.61 -0.21 9.37
C MET A 39 0.38 0.70 9.35
N VAL A 40 0.54 2.00 9.09
CA VAL A 40 -0.58 2.94 8.97
C VAL A 40 -1.46 2.58 7.78
N ILE A 41 -0.87 2.34 6.61
CA ILE A 41 -1.58 1.93 5.40
C ILE A 41 -2.37 0.64 5.64
N ILE A 42 -1.73 -0.37 6.26
CA ILE A 42 -2.41 -1.63 6.60
C ILE A 42 -3.56 -1.36 7.58
N GLY A 43 -3.34 -0.57 8.63
CA GLY A 43 -4.38 -0.21 9.59
C GLY A 43 -5.60 0.44 8.95
N ILE A 44 -5.40 1.40 8.03
CA ILE A 44 -6.47 2.03 7.26
C ILE A 44 -7.22 1.01 6.42
N ILE A 45 -6.49 0.14 5.70
CA ILE A 45 -7.08 -0.91 4.87
C ILE A 45 -7.96 -1.85 5.70
N GLU A 46 -7.51 -2.24 6.89
CA GLU A 46 -8.22 -3.20 7.73
C GLU A 46 -9.42 -2.56 8.45
N ASP A 47 -9.27 -1.36 9.00
CA ASP A 47 -10.30 -0.67 9.78
C ASP A 47 -11.38 -0.01 8.89
N GLU A 48 -10.97 0.74 7.87
CA GLU A 48 -11.92 1.53 7.07
C GLU A 48 -12.57 0.76 5.93
N TYR A 49 -11.92 -0.30 5.44
CA TYR A 49 -12.39 -1.08 4.30
C TYR A 49 -12.86 -2.50 4.65
N ASP A 50 -12.81 -2.90 5.93
CA ASP A 50 -13.18 -4.24 6.42
C ASP A 50 -12.46 -5.36 5.65
N LYS A 51 -11.13 -5.22 5.54
CA LYS A 51 -10.25 -6.15 4.82
C LYS A 51 -9.15 -6.69 5.73
N SER A 52 -8.37 -7.62 5.19
CA SER A 52 -7.14 -8.08 5.84
C SER A 52 -5.96 -8.04 4.88
N VAL A 53 -4.77 -7.76 5.41
CA VAL A 53 -3.53 -7.80 4.61
C VAL A 53 -2.70 -9.01 4.98
N ASP A 54 -2.50 -9.93 4.03
CA ASP A 54 -1.63 -11.08 4.21
C ASP A 54 -0.15 -10.65 4.12
N LEU A 55 0.48 -10.43 5.28
CA LEU A 55 1.89 -10.00 5.35
C LEU A 55 2.87 -11.05 4.79
N ILE A 56 2.51 -12.34 4.81
CA ILE A 56 3.35 -13.39 4.24
C ILE A 56 3.31 -13.27 2.72
N GLU A 57 2.13 -13.04 2.13
CA GLU A 57 2.01 -12.82 0.69
C GLU A 57 2.70 -11.52 0.26
N LEU A 58 2.49 -10.42 1.00
CA LEU A 58 3.13 -9.14 0.73
C LEU A 58 4.67 -9.23 0.76
N SER A 59 5.23 -10.02 1.68
CA SER A 59 6.69 -10.19 1.78
C SER A 59 7.34 -10.82 0.55
N LYS A 60 6.57 -11.48 -0.33
CA LYS A 60 7.05 -12.08 -1.58
C LYS A 60 7.16 -11.06 -2.72
N ASP A 61 6.39 -9.97 -2.65
CA ASP A 61 6.32 -8.93 -3.67
C ASP A 61 6.06 -7.56 -3.02
N MET A 62 7.14 -6.83 -2.72
CA MET A 62 7.07 -5.50 -2.09
C MET A 62 6.80 -4.37 -3.11
N THR A 63 5.87 -4.60 -4.03
CA THR A 63 5.36 -3.62 -5.00
C THR A 63 3.92 -3.24 -4.68
N ILE A 64 3.40 -2.22 -5.36
CA ILE A 64 1.98 -1.85 -5.30
C ILE A 64 1.07 -3.03 -5.68
N LYS A 65 1.42 -3.77 -6.73
CA LYS A 65 0.69 -4.96 -7.16
C LYS A 65 0.72 -6.07 -6.12
N GLY A 66 1.87 -6.30 -5.51
CA GLY A 66 1.99 -7.24 -4.40
C GLY A 66 1.09 -6.87 -3.23
N LEU A 67 1.03 -5.58 -2.87
CA LEU A 67 0.09 -5.07 -1.87
C LEU A 67 -1.37 -5.30 -2.27
N ILE A 68 -1.76 -5.01 -3.51
CA ILE A 68 -3.12 -5.28 -4.00
C ILE A 68 -3.49 -6.77 -3.88
N ASN A 69 -2.56 -7.66 -4.20
CA ASN A 69 -2.76 -9.11 -4.15
C ASN A 69 -2.80 -9.64 -2.71
N ALA A 70 -2.10 -9.01 -1.79
CA ALA A 70 -2.09 -9.37 -0.37
C ALA A 70 -3.38 -8.98 0.36
N ILE A 71 -4.16 -8.02 -0.16
CA ILE A 71 -5.42 -7.56 0.43
C ILE A 71 -6.55 -8.55 0.12
N ARG A 72 -7.19 -9.10 1.15
CA ARG A 72 -8.33 -10.03 1.07
C ARG A 72 -9.64 -9.38 1.49
#